data_AF-U4UC64-F1
#
_entry.id   AF-U4UC64-F1
#
_cell.length_a   1.000
_cell.length_b   1.000
_cell.length_c   1.000
_cell.angle_alpha   90.00
_cell.angle_beta   90.00
_cell.angle_gamma   90.00
#
_symmetry.space_group_name_H-M   'P 1'
#
loop_
_entity.id
_entity.type
_entity.pdbx_description
1 polymer ?
#
loop_
_entity_poly.entity_id
_entity_poly.type
_entity_poly.pdbx_seq_one_letter_code
_entity_poly.pdbx_strand_id
1 'polypeptide(L)'
;MSTVNQNIPSSADACQNIVHTLMCHRQGGESEPFARRAIESLVKKLKEKRDELDSLIVAITTAGAQPSKCVTIQRTLDGRLQVAARKGFPHVIYARIWRWPDLHKNELKHLKLCTYAFDLKCDLVCVNPYHYERVVSPGLDLSSLTLHSSAPVRNNAVMDVDTDIED
;
A
#
# COMPACT_ATOMS: atom_id res chain seq x y z
N MET A 1 -4.42 -3.06 -26.67
CA MET A 1 -5.25 -3.01 -25.45
C MET A 1 -6.13 -4.24 -25.46
N SER A 2 -5.68 -5.34 -24.86
CA SER A 2 -6.39 -6.62 -24.94
C SER A 2 -7.40 -6.69 -23.80
N THR A 3 -8.68 -6.58 -24.15
CA THR A 3 -9.82 -6.90 -23.30
C THR A 3 -9.76 -8.38 -22.93
N VAL A 4 -9.22 -8.67 -21.75
CA VAL A 4 -9.27 -10.02 -21.20
C VAL A 4 -10.64 -10.19 -20.55
N ASN A 5 -11.57 -10.76 -21.30
CA ASN A 5 -12.82 -11.30 -20.77
C ASN A 5 -12.49 -12.63 -20.07
N GLN A 6 -11.78 -12.56 -18.94
CA GLN A 6 -11.59 -13.72 -18.08
C GLN A 6 -12.81 -13.81 -17.17
N ASN A 7 -13.46 -14.98 -17.16
CA ASN A 7 -14.37 -15.35 -16.08
C ASN A 7 -13.67 -15.02 -14.76
N ILE A 8 -14.17 -13.99 -14.06
CA ILE A 8 -13.65 -13.63 -12.74
C ILE A 8 -13.89 -14.87 -11.86
N PRO A 9 -12.83 -15.46 -11.29
CA PRO A 9 -13.01 -16.64 -10.45
C PRO A 9 -13.88 -16.28 -9.26
N SER A 10 -14.58 -17.29 -8.74
CA SER A 10 -15.43 -17.17 -7.57
C SER A 10 -14.85 -17.97 -6.41
N SER A 11 -15.42 -17.77 -5.23
CA SER A 11 -15.14 -18.55 -4.03
C SER A 11 -15.44 -20.05 -4.19
N ALA A 12 -16.13 -20.45 -5.27
CA ALA A 12 -16.37 -21.86 -5.61
C ALA A 12 -15.17 -22.53 -6.29
N ASP A 13 -14.24 -21.76 -6.84
CA ASP A 13 -13.07 -22.31 -7.52
C ASP A 13 -12.07 -22.91 -6.52
N ALA A 14 -11.24 -23.82 -7.02
CA ALA A 14 -10.17 -24.42 -6.24
C ALA A 14 -9.27 -23.31 -5.65
N CYS A 15 -8.89 -23.43 -4.38
CA CYS A 15 -8.07 -22.42 -3.70
C CYS A 15 -6.76 -22.11 -4.46
N GLN A 16 -6.19 -23.10 -5.14
CA GLN A 16 -5.00 -22.91 -5.98
C GLN A 16 -5.24 -21.95 -7.15
N ASN A 17 -6.42 -22.02 -7.79
CA ASN A 17 -6.80 -21.12 -8.88
C ASN A 17 -6.99 -19.70 -8.36
N ILE A 18 -7.68 -19.55 -7.22
CA ILE A 18 -7.88 -18.23 -6.58
C ILE A 18 -6.53 -17.61 -6.21
N VAL A 19 -5.62 -18.37 -5.59
CA VAL A 19 -4.26 -17.91 -5.28
C VAL A 19 -3.52 -17.51 -6.55
N HIS A 20 -3.61 -18.30 -7.62
CA HIS A 20 -2.98 -17.97 -8.90
C HIS A 20 -3.49 -16.64 -9.48
N THR A 21 -4.81 -16.45 -9.54
CA THR A 21 -5.40 -15.20 -10.02
C THR A 21 -4.95 -14.01 -9.16
N LEU A 22 -5.04 -14.11 -7.84
CA LEU A 22 -4.63 -13.02 -6.94
C LEU A 22 -3.14 -12.69 -7.05
N MET A 23 -2.30 -13.69 -7.35
CA MET A 23 -0.86 -13.50 -7.58
C MET A 23 -0.56 -12.74 -8.88
N CYS A 24 -1.39 -12.83 -9.91
CA CYS A 24 -1.22 -12.11 -11.18
C CYS A 24 -1.39 -10.58 -11.03
N HIS A 25 -2.03 -10.11 -9.95
CA HIS A 25 -2.28 -8.68 -9.69
C HIS A 25 -1.27 -8.04 -8.72
N ARG A 26 -0.19 -8.74 -8.35
CA ARG A 26 0.83 -8.19 -7.43
C ARG A 26 1.66 -7.08 -8.09
N GLN A 27 2.09 -6.10 -7.30
CA GLN A 27 2.85 -4.93 -7.78
C GLN A 27 4.37 -5.09 -7.73
N GLY A 28 4.89 -6.20 -7.19
CA GLY A 28 6.32 -6.50 -7.19
C GLY A 28 7.15 -5.91 -6.04
N GLY A 29 6.54 -5.25 -5.05
CA GLY A 29 7.26 -4.73 -3.87
C GLY A 29 7.70 -5.80 -2.86
N GLU A 30 7.19 -7.02 -2.98
CA GLU A 30 7.56 -8.16 -2.15
C GLU A 30 8.00 -9.33 -3.03
N SER A 31 8.88 -10.18 -2.51
CA SER A 31 9.35 -11.37 -3.23
C SER A 31 8.19 -12.33 -3.52
N GLU A 32 8.25 -13.02 -4.66
CA GLU A 32 7.19 -13.97 -5.04
C GLU A 32 6.92 -15.04 -3.96
N PRO A 33 7.93 -15.67 -3.32
CA PRO A 33 7.69 -16.66 -2.27
C PRO A 33 7.04 -16.09 -1.01
N PHE A 34 7.21 -14.80 -0.75
CA PHE A 34 6.55 -14.12 0.37
C PHE A 34 5.10 -13.79 0.02
N ALA A 35 4.87 -13.17 -1.13
CA ALA A 35 3.53 -12.81 -1.60
C ALA A 35 2.63 -14.04 -1.72
N ARG A 36 3.15 -15.13 -2.30
CA ARG A 36 2.44 -16.41 -2.42
C ARG A 36 1.99 -16.94 -1.07
N ARG A 37 2.89 -17.02 -0.09
CA ARG A 37 2.56 -17.50 1.26
C ARG A 37 1.55 -16.60 1.99
N ALA A 38 1.65 -15.29 1.80
CA ALA A 38 0.68 -14.34 2.37
C ALA A 38 -0.72 -14.56 1.77
N ILE A 39 -0.81 -14.66 0.45
CA ILE A 39 -2.08 -14.86 -0.28
C ILE A 39 -2.68 -16.23 0.04
N GLU A 40 -1.88 -17.30 0.05
CA GLU A 40 -2.33 -18.64 0.45
C GLU A 40 -2.90 -18.65 1.88
N SER A 41 -2.21 -17.98 2.81
CA SER A 41 -2.69 -17.85 4.19
C SER A 41 -4.02 -17.10 4.27
N LEU A 42 -4.18 -16.03 3.48
CA LEU A 42 -5.41 -15.27 3.44
C LEU A 42 -6.57 -16.08 2.84
N VAL A 43 -6.37 -16.68 1.67
CA VAL A 43 -7.40 -17.50 0.99
C VAL A 43 -7.83 -18.65 1.89
N LYS A 44 -6.89 -19.32 2.57
CA LYS A 44 -7.21 -20.38 3.54
C LYS A 44 -8.09 -19.86 4.70
N LYS A 45 -7.80 -18.67 5.23
CA LYS A 45 -8.58 -18.06 6.31
C LYS A 45 -9.98 -17.61 5.87
N LEU A 46 -10.14 -17.23 4.60
CA LEU A 46 -11.41 -16.74 4.05
C LEU A 46 -12.28 -17.86 3.47
N LYS A 47 -11.82 -19.11 3.45
CA LYS A 47 -12.57 -20.24 2.87
C LYS A 47 -13.94 -20.45 3.53
N GLU A 48 -14.02 -20.22 4.84
CA GLU A 48 -15.27 -20.30 5.61
C GLU A 48 -16.11 -19.01 5.52
N LYS A 49 -15.63 -17.98 4.81
CA LYS A 49 -16.27 -16.66 4.65
C LYS A 49 -16.35 -16.31 3.17
N ARG A 50 -17.11 -17.11 2.43
CA ARG A 50 -17.19 -17.07 0.96
C ARG A 50 -17.51 -15.69 0.39
N ASP A 51 -18.45 -14.97 1.00
CA ASP A 51 -18.81 -13.60 0.59
C ASP A 51 -17.65 -12.61 0.67
N GLU A 52 -16.79 -12.74 1.69
CA GLU A 52 -15.59 -11.92 1.82
C GLU A 52 -14.51 -12.33 0.83
N LEU A 53 -14.38 -13.64 0.54
CA LEU A 53 -13.46 -14.13 -0.48
C LEU A 53 -13.86 -13.64 -1.88
N ASP A 54 -15.15 -13.71 -2.21
CA ASP A 54 -15.70 -13.16 -3.46
C ASP A 54 -15.47 -11.65 -3.55
N SER A 55 -15.72 -10.94 -2.44
CA SER A 55 -15.43 -9.49 -2.35
C SER A 55 -13.96 -9.18 -2.56
N LEU A 56 -13.04 -10.00 -2.03
CA LEU A 56 -11.60 -9.86 -2.25
C LEU A 56 -11.25 -10.06 -3.73
N ILE A 57 -11.75 -11.13 -4.34
CA ILE A 57 -11.46 -11.43 -5.75
C ILE A 57 -11.91 -10.27 -6.62
N VAL A 58 -13.16 -9.79 -6.47
CA VAL A 58 -13.68 -8.64 -7.22
C VAL A 58 -12.83 -7.39 -6.97
N ALA A 59 -12.50 -7.08 -5.71
CA ALA A 59 -11.71 -5.90 -5.38
C ALA A 59 -10.36 -5.90 -6.10
N ILE A 60 -9.65 -7.03 -6.09
CA ILE A 60 -8.32 -7.15 -6.70
C ILE A 60 -8.40 -7.19 -8.23
N THR A 61 -9.28 -8.01 -8.81
CA THR A 61 -9.34 -8.22 -10.27
C THR A 61 -9.85 -7.00 -11.03
N THR A 62 -10.71 -6.19 -10.40
CA THR A 62 -11.24 -4.95 -10.97
C THR A 62 -10.41 -3.72 -10.61
N ALA A 63 -9.29 -3.89 -9.90
CA ALA A 63 -8.48 -2.79 -9.38
C ALA A 63 -9.29 -1.73 -8.60
N GLY A 64 -10.30 -2.18 -7.84
CA GLY A 64 -11.19 -1.31 -7.07
C GLY A 64 -12.23 -0.54 -7.89
N ALA A 65 -12.38 -0.83 -9.19
CA ALA A 65 -13.40 -0.19 -10.03
C ALA A 65 -14.83 -0.52 -9.58
N GLN A 66 -15.02 -1.67 -8.94
CA GLN A 66 -16.30 -2.05 -8.34
C GLN A 66 -16.25 -1.90 -6.81
N PRO A 67 -17.29 -1.33 -6.17
CA PRO A 67 -17.42 -1.34 -4.72
C PRO A 67 -17.35 -2.77 -4.17
N SER A 68 -16.60 -2.95 -3.09
CA SER A 68 -16.40 -4.26 -2.46
C SER A 68 -16.58 -4.16 -0.95
N LYS A 69 -16.99 -5.27 -0.32
CA LYS A 69 -17.18 -5.36 1.14
C LYS A 69 -15.85 -5.46 1.88
N CYS A 70 -15.91 -5.34 3.21
CA CYS A 70 -14.75 -5.58 4.06
C CYS A 70 -14.30 -7.04 3.92
N VAL A 71 -12.99 -7.25 3.85
CA VAL A 71 -12.37 -8.58 3.86
C VAL A 71 -11.60 -8.68 5.15
N THR A 72 -12.03 -9.51 6.09
CA THR A 72 -11.59 -9.43 7.48
C THR A 72 -10.73 -10.62 7.90
N ILE A 73 -9.85 -10.41 8.86
CA ILE A 73 -9.14 -11.47 9.59
C ILE A 73 -9.14 -11.17 11.09
N GLN A 74 -8.97 -12.20 11.91
CA GLN A 74 -8.82 -12.04 13.35
C GLN A 74 -7.62 -11.15 13.69
N ARG A 75 -7.84 -10.15 14.56
CA ARG A 75 -6.78 -9.32 15.13
C ARG A 75 -5.97 -10.13 16.13
N THR A 76 -4.64 -10.06 16.01
CA THR A 76 -3.71 -10.57 17.04
C THR A 76 -3.56 -9.55 18.17
N LEU A 77 -3.15 -10.00 19.35
CA LEU A 77 -2.99 -9.12 20.54
C LEU A 77 -2.09 -7.90 20.28
N ASP A 78 -1.03 -8.07 19.48
CA ASP A 78 -0.11 -6.99 19.11
C ASP A 78 -0.43 -6.35 17.75
N GLY A 79 -1.53 -6.76 17.10
CA GLY A 79 -1.97 -6.28 15.79
C GLY A 79 -1.10 -6.70 14.61
N ARG A 80 -0.06 -7.53 14.81
CA ARG A 80 0.87 -7.94 13.75
C ARG A 80 0.55 -9.33 13.22
N LEU A 81 0.61 -9.48 11.89
CA LEU A 81 0.56 -10.74 11.18
C LEU A 81 1.99 -11.23 10.91
N GLN A 82 2.23 -12.52 11.13
CA GLN A 82 3.48 -13.20 10.77
C GLN A 82 3.31 -13.99 9.48
N VAL A 83 4.18 -13.74 8.50
CA VAL A 83 4.28 -14.52 7.26
C VAL A 83 5.76 -14.83 7.03
N ALA A 84 6.10 -16.12 6.90
CA ALA A 84 7.47 -16.55 6.58
C ALA A 84 8.56 -15.89 7.47
N ALA A 85 8.37 -15.93 8.80
CA ALA A 85 9.23 -15.30 9.82
C ALA A 85 9.28 -13.76 9.84
N ARG A 86 8.61 -13.06 8.92
CA ARG A 86 8.49 -11.59 8.94
C ARG A 86 7.19 -11.18 9.63
N LYS A 87 7.25 -10.18 10.51
CA LYS A 87 6.08 -9.58 11.18
C LYS A 87 5.77 -8.22 10.58
N GLY A 88 4.49 -7.96 10.31
CA GLY A 88 4.02 -6.67 9.83
C GLY A 88 2.53 -6.48 10.08
N PHE A 89 2.03 -5.27 9.87
CA PHE A 89 0.60 -5.02 10.00
C PHE A 89 -0.15 -5.62 8.81
N PRO A 90 -1.25 -6.37 9.04
CA PRO A 90 -1.90 -7.13 7.98
C PRO A 90 -2.40 -6.24 6.84
N HIS A 91 -3.07 -5.12 7.15
CA HIS A 91 -3.56 -4.19 6.14
C HIS A 91 -2.42 -3.59 5.28
N VAL A 92 -1.26 -3.29 5.88
CA VAL A 92 -0.07 -2.82 5.16
C VAL A 92 0.52 -3.91 4.26
N ILE A 93 0.63 -5.15 4.74
CA ILE A 93 1.18 -6.27 3.96
C ILE A 93 0.36 -6.47 2.68
N TYR A 94 -0.96 -6.55 2.79
CA TYR A 94 -1.82 -6.81 1.63
C TYR A 94 -1.95 -5.59 0.70
N ALA A 95 -2.00 -4.38 1.25
CA ALA A 95 -1.94 -3.16 0.43
C ALA A 95 -0.64 -3.02 -0.36
N ARG A 96 0.50 -3.43 0.23
CA ARG A 96 1.79 -3.44 -0.47
C ARG A 96 1.83 -4.45 -1.61
N ILE A 97 1.25 -5.63 -1.40
CA ILE A 97 1.19 -6.69 -2.42
C ILE A 97 0.40 -6.21 -3.64
N TRP A 98 -0.77 -5.61 -3.45
CA TRP A 98 -1.71 -5.35 -4.56
C TRP A 98 -1.78 -3.91 -5.07
N ARG A 99 -1.31 -2.90 -4.33
CA ARG A 99 -1.46 -1.49 -4.73
C ARG A 99 -0.17 -0.69 -4.70
N TRP A 100 0.54 -0.68 -3.58
CA TRP A 100 1.65 0.26 -3.37
C TRP A 100 2.92 -0.50 -2.96
N PRO A 101 3.77 -0.90 -3.92
CA PRO A 101 4.92 -1.76 -3.65
C PRO A 101 5.95 -1.13 -2.68
N ASP A 102 5.97 0.20 -2.60
CA ASP A 102 6.85 1.02 -1.77
C ASP A 102 6.23 1.46 -0.43
N LEU A 103 5.02 0.99 -0.11
CA LEU A 103 4.24 1.45 1.06
C LEU A 103 4.97 1.26 2.41
N HIS A 104 4.86 2.22 3.31
CA HIS A 104 5.40 2.16 4.67
C HIS A 104 4.33 2.11 5.78
N LYS A 105 4.77 1.86 7.03
CA LYS A 105 3.91 1.93 8.24
C LYS A 105 3.49 3.40 8.41
N ASN A 106 2.19 3.69 8.56
CA ASN A 106 1.61 5.05 8.69
C ASN A 106 1.32 5.82 7.38
N GLU A 107 1.42 5.17 6.22
CA GLU A 107 1.05 5.78 4.94
C GLU A 107 -0.36 5.39 4.46
N LEU A 108 -1.17 4.78 5.33
CA LEU A 108 -2.54 4.38 5.01
C LEU A 108 -3.53 5.07 5.93
N LYS A 109 -4.63 5.52 5.34
CA LYS A 109 -5.83 5.95 6.04
C LYS A 109 -7.01 5.14 5.52
N HIS A 110 -7.92 4.73 6.40
CA HIS A 110 -9.10 3.98 5.96
C HIS A 110 -10.20 4.91 5.42
N LEU A 111 -10.95 4.43 4.44
CA LEU A 111 -12.13 5.10 3.92
C LEU A 111 -13.27 5.02 4.94
N LYS A 112 -14.19 6.00 4.93
CA LYS A 112 -15.36 6.05 5.84
C LYS A 112 -16.27 4.83 5.73
N LEU A 113 -16.29 4.15 4.59
CA LEU A 113 -17.07 2.93 4.36
C LEU A 113 -16.51 1.69 5.06
N CYS A 114 -15.27 1.74 5.56
CA CYS A 114 -14.62 0.59 6.17
C CYS A 114 -14.98 0.48 7.66
N THR A 115 -15.81 -0.51 8.00
CA THR A 115 -16.29 -0.71 9.38
C THR A 115 -15.32 -1.49 10.26
N TYR A 116 -14.32 -2.16 9.67
CA TYR A 116 -13.34 -3.00 10.37
C TYR A 116 -11.90 -2.52 10.14
N ALA A 117 -11.71 -1.24 9.85
CA ALA A 117 -10.38 -0.69 9.60
C ALA A 117 -9.42 -0.94 10.77
N PHE A 118 -8.13 -1.08 10.46
CA PHE A 118 -7.12 -1.41 11.46
C PHE A 118 -7.12 -0.44 12.67
N ASP A 119 -7.32 0.85 12.43
CA ASP A 119 -7.31 1.89 13.46
C ASP A 119 -8.53 1.87 14.39
N LEU A 120 -9.62 1.22 14.00
CA LEU A 120 -10.84 1.11 14.81
C LEU A 120 -10.70 0.11 15.97
N LYS A 121 -9.58 -0.63 16.03
CA LYS A 121 -9.26 -1.57 17.13
C LYS A 121 -10.32 -2.64 17.43
N CYS A 122 -11.17 -2.98 16.47
CA CYS A 122 -12.11 -4.09 16.57
C CYS A 122 -11.40 -5.45 16.60
N ASP A 123 -12.07 -6.51 17.06
CA ASP A 123 -11.53 -7.88 17.06
C ASP A 123 -11.19 -8.40 15.65
N LEU A 124 -11.84 -7.86 14.63
CA LEU A 124 -11.56 -8.12 13.23
C LEU A 124 -10.83 -6.94 12.58
N VAL A 125 -9.98 -7.25 11.60
CA VAL A 125 -9.23 -6.26 10.81
C VAL A 125 -9.54 -6.45 9.32
N CYS A 126 -9.98 -5.39 8.66
CA CYS A 126 -10.12 -5.33 7.22
C CYS A 126 -8.75 -5.26 6.54
N VAL A 127 -8.53 -6.13 5.57
CA VAL A 127 -7.33 -6.23 4.74
C VAL A 127 -7.60 -5.97 3.26
N ASN A 128 -8.84 -5.57 2.90
CA ASN A 128 -9.14 -5.13 1.55
C ASN A 128 -8.34 -3.86 1.23
N PRO A 129 -7.39 -3.89 0.28
CA PRO A 129 -6.50 -2.76 0.05
C PRO A 129 -7.23 -1.55 -0.54
N TYR A 130 -8.42 -1.73 -1.12
CA TYR A 130 -9.27 -0.64 -1.64
C TYR A 130 -10.17 0.00 -0.59
N HIS A 131 -10.09 -0.46 0.66
CA HIS A 131 -10.71 0.21 1.81
C HIS A 131 -9.79 1.22 2.48
N TYR A 132 -8.60 1.40 1.92
CA TYR A 132 -7.60 2.35 2.37
C TYR A 132 -7.20 3.29 1.23
N GLU A 133 -6.84 4.51 1.58
CA GLU A 133 -6.18 5.48 0.72
C GLU A 133 -4.75 5.69 1.21
N ARG A 134 -3.82 5.97 0.28
CA ARG A 134 -2.46 6.30 0.65
C ARG A 134 -2.39 7.76 1.04
N VAL A 135 -1.73 8.05 2.15
CA VAL A 135 -1.48 9.39 2.66
C VAL A 135 0.02 9.60 2.84
N VAL A 136 0.47 10.84 2.75
CA VAL A 136 1.86 11.19 3.04
C VAL A 136 2.10 11.02 4.54
N SER A 137 3.22 10.38 4.91
CA SER A 137 3.62 10.28 6.31
C SER A 137 3.70 11.68 6.95
N PRO A 138 3.07 11.94 8.12
CA PRO A 138 2.98 13.28 8.71
C PRO A 138 4.32 13.95 9.06
N GLY A 139 5.46 13.23 8.97
CA GLY A 139 6.79 13.73 9.32
C GLY A 139 7.57 14.43 8.20
N LEU A 140 7.01 14.50 6.98
CA LEU A 140 7.56 15.32 5.89
C LEU A 140 6.84 16.66 5.87
N ASP A 141 7.46 17.67 6.50
CA ASP A 141 7.03 19.04 6.33
C ASP A 141 7.38 19.52 4.90
N LEU A 142 6.41 19.40 4.01
CA LEU A 142 6.54 19.84 2.61
C LEU A 142 6.74 21.36 2.51
N SER A 143 6.46 22.14 3.57
CA SER A 143 6.68 23.58 3.57
C SER A 143 8.16 23.97 3.60
N SER A 144 9.05 23.03 3.96
CA SER A 144 10.50 23.21 3.92
C SER A 144 11.13 23.00 2.53
N LEU A 145 10.38 22.46 1.56
CA LEU A 145 10.87 22.26 0.19
C LEU A 145 10.67 23.53 -0.66
N THR A 146 11.33 24.63 -0.28
CA THR A 146 11.55 25.72 -1.23
C THR A 146 12.55 25.24 -2.28
N LEU A 147 12.06 24.93 -3.48
CA LEU A 147 12.87 24.80 -4.69
C LEU A 147 13.61 26.12 -4.90
N HIS A 148 14.87 26.20 -4.45
CA HIS A 148 15.76 27.27 -4.83
C HIS A 148 16.03 27.07 -6.32
N SER A 149 15.25 27.77 -7.16
CA SER A 149 15.61 28.00 -8.54
C SER A 149 16.97 28.70 -8.51
N SER A 150 18.02 27.98 -8.88
CA SER A 150 19.38 28.48 -8.93
C SER A 150 19.47 29.57 -9.99
N ALA A 151 19.20 30.81 -9.61
CA ALA A 151 19.62 31.98 -10.36
C ALA A 151 21.13 32.18 -10.12
N PRO A 152 21.92 32.51 -11.15
CA PRO A 152 23.37 32.62 -11.02
C PRO A 152 23.72 33.87 -10.21
N VAL A 153 24.55 33.70 -9.18
CA VAL A 153 25.11 34.79 -8.38
C VAL A 153 26.09 35.58 -9.26
N ARG A 154 25.80 36.85 -9.52
CA ARG A 154 26.75 37.82 -10.12
C ARG A 154 27.69 38.32 -9.01
N ASN A 155 28.97 37.94 -9.09
CA ASN A 155 30.03 38.56 -8.28
C ASN A 155 30.29 39.98 -8.77
N ASN A 156 30.08 40.99 -7.91
CA ASN A 156 30.65 42.32 -8.09
C ASN A 156 31.97 42.38 -7.31
N ALA A 157 33.09 42.34 -8.03
CA ALA A 157 34.39 42.77 -7.50
C ALA A 157 34.50 44.29 -7.73
N VAL A 158 34.40 45.07 -6.66
CA VAL A 158 34.78 46.48 -6.65
C VAL A 158 36.30 46.53 -6.51
N MET A 159 36.93 47.34 -7.36
CA MET A 159 38.38 47.57 -7.42
C MET A 159 38.61 48.89 -6.68
N ASP A 160 39.19 48.84 -5.48
CA ASP A 160 39.64 50.03 -4.78
C ASP A 160 41.13 50.26 -5.11
N VAL A 161 41.38 51.39 -5.77
CA VAL A 161 42.71 51.96 -6.05
C VAL A 161 42.96 52.98 -4.96
N ASP A 162 43.90 52.73 -4.06
CA ASP A 162 44.48 53.77 -3.22
C ASP A 162 45.91 54.08 -3.72
N THR A 163 46.11 55.36 -3.98
CA THR A 163 47.32 55.96 -4.52
C THR A 163 48.09 56.58 -3.36
N ASP A 164 49.35 56.19 -3.20
CA ASP A 164 50.26 56.70 -2.17
C ASP A 164 50.52 58.22 -2.32
N ILE A 165 50.33 58.96 -1.23
CA ILE A 165 50.93 60.27 -0.98
C ILE A 165 51.40 60.25 0.48
N GLU A 166 52.71 60.32 0.72
CA GLU A 166 53.35 61.16 1.75
C GLU A 166 54.90 61.11 1.63
N ASP A 167 55.49 62.28 1.89
CA ASP A 167 56.87 62.82 1.82
C ASP A 167 58.11 61.92 1.62
#